data_AF-A0A2S8VTY4-F1
#
_entry.id   AF-A0A2S8VTY4-F1
#
_cell.length_a   1.000
_cell.length_b   1.000
_cell.length_c   1.000
_cell.angle_alpha   90.00
_cell.angle_beta   90.00
_cell.angle_gamma   90.00
#
_symmetry.space_group_name_H-M   'P 1'
#
loop_
_entity.id
_entity.type
_entity.pdbx_description
1 polymer ?
#
loop_
_entity_poly.entity_id
_entity_poly.type
_entity_poly.pdbx_seq_one_letter_code
_entity_poly.pdbx_strand_id
1 'polypeptide(L)'
;MMTSRGKALVDSLWYVIPLAITVLVNAVVRPFMASELNGEVVRKGASVRGSDTYWVFDAVTRSEHPWQTRFLETSDGALALVTLAVIAVLFVWRSFGRKGR
;
A
#
# COMPACT_ATOMS: atom_id res chain seq x y z
N MET A 1 8.48 13.77 -30.36
CA MET A 1 8.71 14.90 -29.42
C MET A 1 7.48 15.00 -28.53
N MET A 2 7.54 14.61 -27.25
CA MET A 2 6.38 14.75 -26.35
C MET A 2 6.19 16.23 -25.99
N THR A 3 4.95 16.71 -26.06
CA THR A 3 4.57 18.06 -25.61
C THR A 3 4.89 18.23 -24.11
N SER A 4 5.09 19.48 -23.66
CA SER A 4 5.42 19.78 -22.25
C SER A 4 4.38 19.15 -21.28
N ARG A 5 3.10 19.15 -21.66
CA ARG A 5 2.00 18.48 -20.95
C ARG A 5 2.15 16.95 -20.87
N GLY A 6 2.60 16.30 -21.96
CA GLY A 6 2.81 14.84 -21.98
C GLY A 6 3.92 14.37 -21.04
N LYS A 7 5.00 15.15 -20.91
CA LYS A 7 6.09 14.87 -19.95
C LYS A 7 5.61 14.98 -18.50
N ALA A 8 4.81 15.99 -18.18
CA ALA A 8 4.24 16.18 -16.85
C ALA A 8 3.28 15.03 -16.47
N LEU A 9 2.45 14.56 -17.40
CA LEU A 9 1.57 13.41 -17.19
C LEU A 9 2.35 12.12 -16.88
N VAL A 10 3.39 11.82 -17.68
CA VAL A 10 4.23 10.63 -17.44
C VAL A 10 4.97 10.73 -16.11
N ASP A 11 5.40 11.92 -15.71
CA ASP A 11 6.02 12.13 -14.40
C ASP A 11 5.04 11.92 -13.25
N SER A 12 3.81 12.39 -13.36
CA SER A 12 2.77 12.16 -12.34
C SER A 12 2.43 10.68 -12.18
N LEU A 13 2.45 9.89 -13.27
CA LEU A 13 2.16 8.46 -13.23
C LEU A 13 3.10 7.67 -12.30
N TRP A 14 4.37 8.07 -12.18
CA TRP A 14 5.33 7.42 -11.27
C TRP A 14 4.93 7.49 -9.79
N TYR A 15 4.13 8.48 -9.41
CA TYR A 15 3.67 8.67 -8.03
C TYR A 15 2.25 8.15 -7.84
N VAL A 16 1.41 8.26 -8.87
CA VAL A 16 0.03 7.78 -8.85
C VAL A 16 -0.04 6.26 -8.88
N ILE A 17 0.85 5.58 -9.64
CA ILE A 17 0.82 4.12 -9.76
C ILE A 17 1.04 3.42 -8.40
N PRO A 18 2.08 3.72 -7.61
CA PRO A 18 2.25 3.11 -6.28
C PRO A 18 1.05 3.33 -5.37
N LEU A 19 0.49 4.55 -5.39
CA LEU A 19 -0.68 4.89 -4.59
C LEU A 19 -1.91 4.08 -5.00
N ALA A 20 -2.18 3.98 -6.31
CA ALA A 20 -3.28 3.20 -6.85
C ALA A 20 -3.14 1.70 -6.52
N ILE A 21 -1.93 1.15 -6.62
CA ILE A 21 -1.64 -0.23 -6.25
C ILE A 21 -1.95 -0.46 -4.77
N THR A 22 -1.49 0.41 -3.87
CA THR A 22 -1.75 0.27 -2.43
C THR A 22 -3.24 0.33 -2.11
N VAL A 23 -3.98 1.23 -2.75
CA VAL A 23 -5.44 1.32 -2.58
C VAL A 23 -6.11 0.03 -3.01
N LEU A 24 -5.77 -0.52 -4.18
CA LEU A 24 -6.32 -1.79 -4.68
C LEU A 24 -5.97 -2.96 -3.76
N VAL A 25 -4.74 -2.99 -3.26
CA VAL A 25 -4.29 -4.02 -2.33
C VAL A 25 -5.09 -3.97 -1.03
N ASN A 26 -5.28 -2.78 -0.43
CA ASN A 26 -6.04 -2.63 0.81
C ASN A 26 -7.55 -2.87 0.63
N ALA A 27 -8.12 -2.41 -0.49
CA ALA A 27 -9.57 -2.47 -0.69
C ALA A 27 -10.06 -3.83 -1.20
N VAL A 28 -9.22 -4.58 -1.92
CA VAL A 28 -9.64 -5.81 -2.62
C VAL A 28 -8.79 -7.01 -2.21
N VAL A 29 -7.48 -6.92 -2.40
CA VAL A 29 -6.58 -8.08 -2.23
C VAL A 29 -6.55 -8.53 -0.77
N ARG A 30 -6.40 -7.60 0.18
CA ARG A 30 -6.32 -7.93 1.61
C ARG A 30 -7.63 -8.54 2.14
N PRO A 31 -8.82 -7.96 1.89
CA PRO A 31 -10.08 -8.58 2.29
C PRO A 31 -10.27 -9.98 1.70
N PHE A 32 -9.94 -10.16 0.42
CA PHE A 32 -10.09 -11.45 -0.26
C PHE A 32 -9.14 -12.51 0.32
N MET A 33 -7.86 -12.18 0.50
CA MET A 33 -6.91 -13.11 1.12
C MET A 33 -7.28 -13.44 2.57
N ALA A 34 -7.78 -12.47 3.31
CA ALA A 34 -8.20 -12.70 4.68
C ALA A 34 -9.45 -13.58 4.78
N SER A 35 -10.41 -13.46 3.84
CA SER A 35 -11.57 -14.35 3.83
C SER A 35 -11.18 -15.81 3.54
N GLU A 36 -10.22 -16.04 2.64
CA GLU A 36 -9.71 -17.38 2.35
C GLU A 36 -8.99 -18.01 3.55
N LEU A 37 -8.30 -17.20 4.35
CA LEU A 37 -7.56 -17.63 5.54
C LEU A 37 -8.37 -17.56 6.84
N ASN A 38 -9.69 -17.35 6.76
CA ASN A 38 -10.58 -17.19 7.93
C ASN A 38 -10.11 -16.12 8.95
N GLY A 39 -9.53 -15.03 8.46
CA GLY A 39 -9.03 -13.94 9.29
C GLY A 39 -10.14 -13.11 9.91
N GLU A 40 -10.01 -12.80 11.20
CA GLU A 40 -10.92 -11.91 11.92
C GLU A 40 -10.56 -10.44 11.62
N VAL A 41 -11.54 -9.66 11.16
CA VAL A 41 -11.37 -8.22 10.91
C VAL A 41 -11.35 -7.47 12.25
N VAL A 42 -10.27 -6.72 12.48
CA VAL A 42 -10.18 -5.77 13.57
C VAL A 42 -10.12 -4.35 13.00
N ARG A 43 -11.03 -3.50 13.45
CA ARG A 43 -11.08 -2.07 13.10
C ARG A 43 -10.81 -1.25 14.35
N LYS A 44 -9.75 -0.44 14.30
CA LYS A 44 -9.34 0.42 15.41
C LYS A 44 -9.37 1.88 14.98
N GLY A 45 -10.23 2.69 15.61
CA GLY A 45 -10.35 4.12 15.33
C GLY A 45 -11.71 4.68 15.72
N ALA A 46 -11.79 6.00 15.89
CA ALA A 46 -13.06 6.69 16.00
C ALA A 46 -13.59 6.96 14.59
N SER A 47 -14.82 6.55 14.29
CA SER A 47 -15.47 6.62 12.98
C SER A 47 -15.40 7.98 12.26
N VAL A 48 -15.04 9.04 12.98
CA VAL A 48 -14.98 10.43 12.49
C VAL A 48 -13.56 10.92 12.12
N ARG A 49 -12.48 10.23 12.51
CA ARG A 49 -11.08 10.67 12.26
C ARG A 49 -10.20 9.65 11.52
N GLY A 50 -10.79 8.56 11.06
CA GLY A 50 -10.09 7.47 10.38
C GLY A 50 -10.21 6.16 11.15
N SER A 51 -10.34 5.08 10.40
CA SER A 51 -10.37 3.71 10.90
C SER A 51 -9.15 3.00 10.35
N ASP A 52 -8.35 2.41 11.22
CA ASP A 52 -7.26 1.52 10.82
C ASP A 52 -7.79 0.09 10.82
N THR A 53 -7.64 -0.63 9.70
CA THR A 53 -8.09 -2.01 9.57
C THR A 53 -6.90 -2.95 9.47
N TYR A 54 -6.99 -4.06 10.19
CA TYR A 54 -6.06 -5.17 10.12
C TYR A 54 -6.79 -6.47 10.45
N TRP A 55 -6.14 -7.60 10.19
CA TRP A 55 -6.73 -8.92 10.41
C TRP A 55 -5.93 -9.70 11.44
N VAL A 56 -6.61 -10.54 12.21
CA VAL A 56 -6.01 -11.42 13.22
C VAL A 56 -6.31 -12.86 12.84
N PHE A 57 -5.34 -13.74 13.07
CA PHE A 57 -5.41 -15.16 12.73
C PHE A 57 -5.10 -16.01 13.96
N ASP A 58 -5.58 -17.25 13.96
CA ASP A 58 -5.29 -18.23 14.98
C ASP A 58 -3.83 -18.73 14.87
N ALA A 59 -3.38 -19.49 15.88
CA ALA A 59 -2.01 -19.97 15.90
C ALA A 59 -1.69 -20.98 14.79
N VAL A 60 -2.69 -21.78 14.36
CA VAL A 60 -2.50 -22.80 13.32
C VAL A 60 -2.30 -22.12 11.96
N THR A 61 -3.20 -21.23 11.54
CA THR A 61 -3.06 -20.52 10.26
C THR A 61 -1.81 -19.65 10.21
N ARG A 62 -1.39 -19.04 11.33
CA ARG A 62 -0.09 -18.34 11.39
C ARG A 62 1.11 -19.24 11.12
N SER A 63 1.06 -20.49 11.58
CA SER A 63 2.16 -21.44 11.40
C SER A 63 2.25 -21.97 9.97
N GLU A 64 1.10 -22.15 9.31
CA GLU A 64 1.00 -22.62 7.93
C GLU A 64 1.32 -21.51 6.92
N HIS A 65 0.91 -20.28 7.24
CA HIS A 65 0.96 -19.14 6.33
C HIS A 65 1.63 -17.89 6.95
N PRO A 66 2.90 -17.98 7.42
CA PRO A 66 3.52 -16.94 8.23
C PRO A 66 3.71 -15.60 7.51
N TRP A 67 3.97 -15.61 6.21
CA TRP A 67 4.17 -14.39 5.42
C TRP A 67 2.86 -13.67 5.10
N GLN A 68 1.81 -14.44 4.77
CA GLN A 68 0.50 -13.91 4.40
C GLN A 68 -0.19 -13.34 5.64
N THR A 69 -0.16 -14.06 6.76
CA THR A 69 -0.73 -13.60 8.03
C THR A 69 -0.04 -12.34 8.53
N ARG A 70 1.31 -12.26 8.51
CA ARG A 70 2.03 -11.02 8.86
C ARG A 70 1.64 -9.82 7.98
N PHE A 71 1.50 -10.05 6.68
CA PHE A 71 1.08 -8.99 5.77
C PHE A 71 -0.35 -8.52 6.09
N LEU A 72 -1.26 -9.45 6.37
CA LEU A 72 -2.65 -9.14 6.71
C LEU A 72 -2.81 -8.55 8.12
N GLU A 73 -1.89 -8.84 9.05
CA GLU A 73 -1.82 -8.22 10.38
C GLU A 73 -1.26 -6.78 10.36
N THR A 74 -0.58 -6.40 9.28
CA THR A 74 -0.05 -5.03 9.13
C THR A 74 -1.19 -4.04 8.95
N SER A 75 -1.17 -2.89 9.63
CA SER A 75 -2.31 -1.96 9.54
C SER A 75 -2.38 -1.21 8.21
N ASP A 76 -3.58 -0.78 7.80
CA ASP A 76 -3.79 0.04 6.60
C ASP A 76 -2.93 1.31 6.66
N GLY A 77 -2.85 1.94 7.84
CA GLY A 77 -2.02 3.12 8.07
C GLY A 77 -0.53 2.84 7.88
N ALA A 78 -0.04 1.68 8.35
CA ALA A 78 1.36 1.28 8.14
C ALA A 78 1.67 1.08 6.65
N LEU A 79 0.77 0.42 5.90
CA LEU A 79 0.93 0.27 4.44
C LEU A 79 0.93 1.62 3.72
N ALA A 80 0.06 2.55 4.12
CA ALA A 80 0.04 3.90 3.55
C ALA A 80 1.37 4.65 3.79
N LEU A 81 1.97 4.53 4.98
CA LEU A 81 3.27 5.13 5.29
C LEU A 81 4.40 4.51 4.46
N VAL A 82 4.40 3.18 4.28
CA VAL A 82 5.38 2.50 3.42
C VAL A 82 5.26 2.99 1.98
N THR A 83 4.04 3.11 1.45
CA THR A 83 3.80 3.63 0.11
C THR A 83 4.26 5.08 -0.05
N LEU A 84 4.01 5.92 0.95
CA LEU A 84 4.50 7.29 0.96
C LEU A 84 6.03 7.33 0.93
N ALA A 85 6.69 6.49 1.71
CA ALA A 85 8.16 6.38 1.71
C ALA A 85 8.68 5.94 0.34
N VAL A 86 8.04 4.96 -0.32
CA VAL A 86 8.39 4.53 -1.68
C VAL A 86 8.24 5.68 -2.68
N ILE A 87 7.12 6.41 -2.63
CA ILE A 87 6.89 7.58 -3.50
C ILE A 87 7.98 8.64 -3.28
N ALA A 88 8.34 8.92 -2.02
CA ALA A 88 9.39 9.87 -1.69
C ALA A 88 10.76 9.44 -2.26
N VAL A 89 11.12 8.16 -2.13
CA VAL A 89 12.38 7.63 -2.71
C VAL A 89 12.37 7.75 -4.23
N LEU A 90 11.27 7.39 -4.90
CA LEU A 90 11.13 7.52 -6.34
C LEU A 90 11.26 8.98 -6.80
N PHE A 91 10.65 9.91 -6.07
CA PHE A 91 10.74 11.34 -6.33
C PHE A 91 12.17 11.86 -6.21
N VAL A 92 12.87 11.49 -5.14
CA VAL A 92 14.26 11.88 -4.88
C VAL A 92 15.17 11.32 -5.97
N TRP A 93 15.08 10.02 -6.25
CA TRP A 93 15.89 9.35 -7.30
C TRP A 93 15.68 9.99 -8.67
N ARG A 94 14.42 10.28 -9.04
CA ARG A 94 14.08 10.95 -10.30
C ARG A 94 14.63 12.37 -10.36
N SER A 95 14.60 13.11 -9.25
CA SER A 95 15.12 14.47 -9.16
C SER A 95 16.64 14.51 -9.37
N PHE A 96 17.37 13.55 -8.79
CA PHE A 96 18.82 13.41 -9.00
C PHE A 96 19.15 12.94 -10.43
N GLY A 97 18.41 11.98 -10.99
CA GLY A 97 18.61 11.51 -12.36
C GLY A 97 18.33 12.57 -13.44
N ARG A 98 17.55 13.61 -13.11
CA ARG A 98 17.32 14.78 -13.99
C ARG A 98 18.40 15.84 -13.91
N LYS A 99 19.12 15.97 -12.79
CA LYS A 99 20.21 16.95 -12.64
C LYS A 99 21.50 16.52 -13.37
N GLY A 100 21.65 15.23 -13.67
CA GLY A 100 22.82 14.67 -14.35
C GLY A 100 22.70 14.54 -15.87
N ARG A 101 21.66 15.10 -16.51
CA ARG A 101 21.48 15.17 -17.97
C ARG A 101 21.22 16.60 -18.38
#